data_AF-A0A963QK79-F1
#
_entry.id   AF-A0A963QK79-F1
#
_cell.length_a   1.000
_cell.length_b   1.000
_cell.length_c   1.000
_cell.angle_alpha   90.00
_cell.angle_beta   90.00
_cell.angle_gamma   90.00
#
_symmetry.space_group_name_H-M   'P 1'
#
loop_
_entity.id
_entity.type
_entity.pdbx_description
1 polymer ?
#
loop_
_entity_poly.entity_id
_entity_poly.type
_entity_poly.pdbx_seq_one_letter_code
_entity_poly.pdbx_strand_id
1 'polypeptide(L)'
;MPLESGSNSFENSKLPKGFKTRGLVKTRTSLKSPDGHMVSPIAGSRFVCIDDPEAVDARSMRVNPQAAENLVGMVVRPQSGVPTIAADGASLICEAVQLKKGKRLVFAFNFMTWGDMPWNDFATFEALPTNPGSYGLQRNVLCDLADLAMSGRRASDWRLVTWHLAEDFTGTLTWTVANGQEVTDWTLLDPAAEAFSNPPALLIDDIRVF
;
A
#
# COMPACT_ATOMS: atom_id res chain seq x y z
N MET A 1 11.39 -13.73 9.51
CA MET A 1 12.20 -13.22 10.63
C MET A 1 11.23 -12.58 11.61
N PRO A 2 11.35 -12.77 12.94
CA PRO A 2 10.43 -12.10 13.85
C PRO A 2 10.52 -10.58 13.62
N LEU A 3 9.38 -9.92 13.41
CA LEU A 3 9.30 -8.49 13.69
C LEU A 3 9.57 -8.39 15.18
N GLU A 4 10.73 -7.84 15.55
CA GLU A 4 11.08 -7.71 16.96
C GLU A 4 10.03 -6.84 17.66
N SER A 5 9.77 -7.15 18.93
CA SER A 5 8.86 -6.33 19.75
C SER A 5 9.48 -4.94 19.94
N GLY A 6 8.87 -3.91 19.35
CA GLY A 6 9.42 -2.55 19.30
C GLY A 6 8.98 -1.77 18.05
N SER A 7 9.42 -0.52 17.94
CA SER A 7 9.26 0.31 16.71
C SER A 7 10.33 -0.06 15.72
N ASN A 8 9.91 -0.48 14.53
CA ASN A 8 10.79 -0.51 13.37
C ASN A 8 10.72 0.88 12.73
N SER A 9 11.62 1.78 13.15
CA SER A 9 11.82 3.06 12.46
C SER A 9 12.78 2.88 11.29
N PHE A 10 12.53 3.59 10.19
CA PHE A 10 13.36 3.52 8.99
C PHE A 10 14.56 4.48 9.10
N GLU A 11 15.55 4.18 9.94
CA GLU A 11 16.68 5.10 10.16
C GLU A 11 17.67 5.20 8.98
N ASN A 12 17.72 4.17 8.13
CA ASN A 12 18.65 4.07 7.01
C ASN A 12 17.92 4.16 5.65
N SER A 13 18.67 4.51 4.60
CA SER A 13 18.12 4.53 3.23
C SER A 13 17.70 3.15 2.71
N LYS A 14 18.28 2.08 3.27
CA LYS A 14 17.93 0.69 2.96
C LYS A 14 16.70 0.26 3.75
N LEU A 15 15.86 -0.57 3.11
CA LEU A 15 14.75 -1.21 3.81
C LEU A 15 15.27 -2.07 4.98
N PRO A 16 14.51 -2.17 6.08
CA PRO A 16 14.91 -3.00 7.21
C PRO A 16 14.99 -4.47 6.81
N LYS A 17 15.81 -5.22 7.54
CA LYS A 17 16.00 -6.65 7.30
C LYS A 17 14.65 -7.39 7.41
N GLY A 18 14.36 -8.26 6.43
CA GLY A 18 13.11 -9.02 6.37
C GLY A 18 12.04 -8.42 5.46
N PHE A 19 12.23 -7.18 5.00
CA PHE A 19 11.39 -6.59 3.97
C PHE A 19 11.94 -6.86 2.56
N LYS A 20 11.03 -7.17 1.64
CA LYS A 20 11.22 -7.30 0.20
C LYS A 20 10.27 -6.36 -0.52
N THR A 21 10.52 -6.12 -1.79
CA THR A 21 9.74 -5.21 -2.62
C THR A 21 9.42 -5.84 -3.96
N ARG A 22 8.26 -5.49 -4.48
CA ARG A 22 7.89 -5.62 -5.89
C ARG A 22 7.40 -4.24 -6.34
N GLY A 23 7.64 -3.82 -7.57
CA GLY A 23 7.39 -2.43 -7.91
C GLY A 23 8.49 -1.48 -7.45
N LEU A 24 8.20 -0.18 -7.56
CA LEU A 24 9.08 0.91 -7.12
C LEU A 24 8.81 1.24 -5.65
N VAL A 25 9.67 0.74 -4.76
CA VAL A 25 9.56 1.00 -3.31
C VAL A 25 10.90 1.54 -2.79
N LYS A 26 10.86 2.62 -2.00
CA LYS A 26 12.06 3.20 -1.37
C LYS A 26 11.75 3.90 -0.05
N THR A 27 12.79 4.20 0.73
CA THR A 27 12.66 5.04 1.92
C THR A 27 12.85 6.52 1.56
N ARG A 28 12.10 7.40 2.21
CA ARG A 28 12.15 8.86 2.01
C ARG A 28 12.09 9.61 3.34
N THR A 29 12.77 10.75 3.41
CA THR A 29 12.67 11.68 4.55
C THR A 29 11.53 12.68 4.40
N SER A 30 11.02 12.85 3.18
CA SER A 30 9.83 13.64 2.87
C SER A 30 9.32 13.33 1.45
N LEU A 31 8.08 13.71 1.17
CA LEU A 31 7.47 13.67 -0.15
C LEU A 31 6.50 14.84 -0.28
N LYS A 32 6.46 15.50 -1.45
CA LYS A 32 5.46 16.52 -1.72
C LYS A 32 4.13 15.85 -2.09
N SER A 33 3.06 16.17 -1.38
CA SER A 33 1.71 15.67 -1.66
C SER A 33 1.15 16.27 -2.96
N PRO A 34 0.09 15.67 -3.53
CA PRO A 34 -0.59 16.22 -4.71
C PRO A 34 -1.11 17.65 -4.48
N ASP A 35 -1.51 17.96 -3.25
CA ASP A 35 -2.00 19.27 -2.82
C ASP A 35 -0.87 20.28 -2.54
N GLY A 36 0.40 19.88 -2.72
CA GLY A 36 1.56 20.73 -2.63
C GLY A 36 2.21 20.84 -1.25
N HIS A 37 1.71 20.10 -0.25
CA HIS A 37 2.25 20.08 1.10
C HIS A 37 3.42 19.10 1.23
N MET A 38 4.41 19.41 2.07
CA MET A 38 5.48 18.46 2.37
C MET A 38 5.04 17.49 3.46
N VAL A 39 4.95 16.19 3.12
CA VAL A 39 4.70 15.11 4.06
C VAL A 39 6.02 14.64 4.65
N SER A 40 6.11 14.64 5.97
CA SER A 40 7.25 14.13 6.74
C SER A 40 6.86 12.85 7.51
N PRO A 41 7.83 12.02 7.92
CA PRO A 41 7.60 10.83 8.75
C PRO A 41 6.80 11.18 10.01
N ILE A 42 5.92 10.27 10.43
CA ILE A 42 5.20 10.41 11.71
C ILE A 42 6.08 9.92 12.87
N ALA A 43 7.01 9.01 12.60
CA ALA A 43 7.98 8.51 13.57
C ALA A 43 9.38 8.42 12.95
N GLY A 44 10.41 8.62 13.77
CA GLY A 44 11.80 8.50 13.33
C GLY A 44 12.20 9.53 12.26
N SER A 45 13.05 9.11 11.32
CA SER A 45 13.69 10.00 10.33
C SER A 45 13.28 9.74 8.88
N ARG A 46 12.62 8.62 8.57
CA ARG A 46 12.16 8.25 7.20
C ARG A 46 10.88 7.42 7.27
N PHE A 47 10.15 7.38 6.16
CA PHE A 47 9.05 6.44 5.90
C PHE A 47 9.35 5.62 4.63
N VAL A 48 8.62 4.52 4.42
CA VAL A 48 8.61 3.79 3.14
C VAL A 48 7.58 4.39 2.21
N CYS A 49 7.98 4.72 0.98
CA CYS A 49 7.11 5.11 -0.11
C CYS A 49 6.97 3.93 -1.07
N ILE A 50 5.76 3.39 -1.17
CA ILE A 50 5.38 2.33 -2.09
C ILE A 50 4.77 3.00 -3.32
N ASP A 51 5.30 2.67 -4.49
CA ASP A 51 4.97 3.23 -5.80
C ASP A 51 5.26 4.74 -5.90
N ASP A 52 6.55 5.06 -6.03
CA ASP A 52 7.03 6.43 -5.91
C ASP A 52 6.51 7.38 -7.00
N PRO A 53 5.72 8.42 -6.64
CA PRO A 53 5.05 9.28 -7.62
C PRO A 53 5.99 10.31 -8.27
N GLU A 54 7.21 10.49 -7.76
CA GLU A 54 8.24 11.32 -8.39
C GLU A 54 9.06 10.55 -9.44
N ALA A 55 8.91 9.23 -9.53
CA ALA A 55 9.61 8.40 -10.52
C ALA A 55 8.81 8.29 -11.83
N VAL A 56 8.31 9.43 -12.32
CA VAL A 56 7.47 9.54 -13.52
C VAL A 56 8.13 10.36 -14.63
N ASP A 57 7.77 10.08 -15.88
CA ASP A 57 8.18 10.80 -17.08
C ASP A 57 7.34 12.06 -17.31
N ALA A 58 7.61 12.81 -18.39
CA ALA A 58 6.89 14.03 -18.71
C ALA A 58 5.39 13.84 -19.05
N ARG A 59 4.93 12.59 -19.24
CA ARG A 59 3.53 12.22 -19.44
C ARG A 59 2.89 11.72 -18.14
N SER A 60 3.59 11.86 -17.02
CA SER A 60 3.19 11.34 -15.71
C SER A 60 3.02 9.82 -15.67
N MET A 61 3.74 9.11 -16.54
CA MET A 61 3.85 7.64 -16.52
C MET A 61 5.09 7.24 -15.73
N ARG A 62 5.14 6.06 -15.11
CA ARG A 62 6.37 5.57 -14.47
C ARG A 62 7.56 5.59 -15.46
N VAL A 63 8.72 6.10 -15.04
CA VAL A 63 9.95 6.14 -15.90
C VAL A 63 10.39 4.74 -16.32
N ASN A 64 10.18 3.75 -15.44
CA ASN A 64 10.40 2.33 -15.75
C ASN A 64 9.11 1.54 -15.48
N PRO A 65 8.18 1.49 -16.45
CA PRO A 65 6.92 0.77 -16.28
C PRO A 65 7.11 -0.72 -16.00
N GLN A 66 8.20 -1.32 -16.51
CA GLN A 66 8.52 -2.74 -16.27
C GLN A 66 8.92 -3.02 -14.82
N ALA A 67 9.27 -1.98 -14.05
CA ALA A 67 9.53 -2.15 -12.63
C ALA A 67 8.25 -2.35 -11.82
N ALA A 68 7.08 -1.91 -12.32
CA ALA A 68 5.80 -2.06 -11.63
C ALA A 68 5.43 -3.53 -11.47
N GLU A 69 4.75 -3.85 -10.38
CA GLU A 69 4.15 -5.16 -10.20
C GLU A 69 2.93 -5.27 -11.12
N ASN A 70 2.90 -6.30 -11.96
CA ASN A 70 1.69 -6.64 -12.71
C ASN A 70 0.68 -7.23 -11.73
N LEU A 71 -0.40 -6.48 -11.49
CA LEU A 71 -1.46 -6.84 -10.56
C LEU A 71 -2.74 -7.23 -11.29
N VAL A 72 -2.71 -7.41 -12.62
CA VAL A 72 -3.86 -7.85 -13.42
C VAL A 72 -4.43 -9.15 -12.84
N GLY A 73 -5.74 -9.15 -12.59
CA GLY A 73 -6.46 -10.24 -11.93
C GLY A 73 -6.65 -10.06 -10.42
N MET A 74 -5.99 -9.08 -9.80
CA MET A 74 -6.36 -8.62 -8.46
C MET A 74 -7.64 -7.78 -8.57
N VAL A 75 -8.71 -8.28 -7.96
CA VAL A 75 -9.98 -7.55 -7.82
C VAL A 75 -10.17 -7.22 -6.35
N VAL A 76 -10.47 -5.96 -6.06
CA VAL A 76 -10.86 -5.50 -4.73
C VAL A 76 -12.31 -5.01 -4.75
N ARG A 77 -12.92 -5.00 -3.57
CA ARG A 77 -14.17 -4.27 -3.31
C ARG A 77 -13.80 -3.11 -2.38
N PRO A 78 -13.51 -1.93 -2.93
CA PRO A 78 -13.25 -0.70 -2.17
C PRO A 78 -14.48 -0.28 -1.38
N GLN A 79 -14.34 0.72 -0.51
CA GLN A 79 -15.45 1.23 0.30
C GLN A 79 -16.58 1.82 -0.55
N SER A 80 -16.27 2.26 -1.77
CA SER A 80 -17.27 2.65 -2.78
C SER A 80 -18.30 1.55 -3.09
N GLY A 81 -17.98 0.30 -2.79
CA GLY A 81 -18.80 -0.88 -3.09
C GLY A 81 -18.72 -1.35 -4.55
N VAL A 82 -18.06 -0.57 -5.42
CA VAL A 82 -17.88 -0.91 -6.84
C VAL A 82 -16.61 -1.72 -7.01
N PRO A 83 -16.68 -2.97 -7.53
CA PRO A 83 -15.51 -3.79 -7.78
C PRO A 83 -14.46 -3.03 -8.59
N THR A 84 -13.21 -3.12 -8.19
CA THR A 84 -12.10 -2.44 -8.85
C THR A 84 -11.03 -3.46 -9.19
N ILE A 85 -10.61 -3.50 -10.45
CA ILE A 85 -9.46 -4.30 -10.90
C ILE A 85 -8.19 -3.49 -10.72
N ALA A 86 -7.12 -4.13 -10.26
CA ALA A 86 -5.79 -3.56 -10.26
C ALA A 86 -5.18 -3.64 -11.66
N ALA A 87 -4.54 -2.55 -12.11
CA ALA A 87 -3.72 -2.56 -13.31
C ALA A 87 -2.28 -2.96 -12.97
N ASP A 88 -1.55 -2.03 -12.38
CA ASP A 88 -0.20 -2.21 -11.89
C ASP A 88 0.00 -1.44 -10.58
N GLY A 89 1.18 -1.61 -9.97
CA GLY A 89 1.50 -0.89 -8.75
C GLY A 89 2.80 -1.36 -8.11
N ALA A 90 2.83 -1.35 -6.78
CA ALA A 90 3.95 -1.85 -6.01
C ALA A 90 3.54 -2.43 -4.67
N SER A 91 4.38 -3.30 -4.13
CA SER A 91 4.16 -3.96 -2.85
C SER A 91 5.41 -3.93 -1.96
N LEU A 92 5.20 -3.62 -0.68
CA LEU A 92 6.14 -3.88 0.40
C LEU A 92 5.75 -5.20 1.07
N ILE A 93 6.69 -6.12 1.18
CA ILE A 93 6.44 -7.49 1.64
C ILE A 93 7.35 -7.79 2.83
N CYS A 94 6.79 -8.23 3.95
CA CYS A 94 7.54 -8.73 5.10
C CYS A 94 7.29 -10.23 5.25
N GLU A 95 8.29 -11.05 4.97
CA GLU A 95 8.15 -12.51 4.94
C GLU A 95 8.56 -13.18 6.25
N ALA A 96 8.00 -14.38 6.47
CA ALA A 96 8.28 -15.23 7.63
C ALA A 96 8.09 -14.50 8.96
N VAL A 97 7.06 -13.65 9.02
CA VAL A 97 6.63 -12.92 10.21
C VAL A 97 6.03 -13.93 11.19
N GLN A 98 6.38 -13.79 12.46
CA GLN A 98 5.84 -14.60 13.55
C GLN A 98 5.35 -13.66 14.63
N LEU A 99 4.05 -13.72 14.95
CA LEU A 99 3.40 -12.90 15.96
C LEU A 99 2.60 -13.81 16.89
N LYS A 100 2.61 -13.51 18.19
CA LYS A 100 1.91 -14.31 19.20
C LYS A 100 0.46 -13.86 19.40
N LYS A 101 -0.39 -14.80 19.79
CA LYS A 101 -1.77 -14.53 20.20
C LYS A 101 -1.82 -13.41 21.24
N GLY A 102 -2.81 -12.53 21.12
CA GLY A 102 -3.00 -11.40 22.02
C GLY A 102 -2.05 -10.22 21.76
N LYS A 103 -1.09 -10.37 20.84
CA LYS A 103 -0.33 -9.24 20.30
C LYS A 103 -1.16 -8.45 19.30
N ARG A 104 -0.75 -7.22 19.04
CA ARG A 104 -1.29 -6.38 17.97
C ARG A 104 -0.18 -5.86 17.07
N LEU A 105 -0.44 -5.86 15.76
CA LEU A 105 0.36 -5.14 14.78
C LEU A 105 -0.23 -3.74 14.62
N VAL A 106 0.62 -2.72 14.69
CA VAL A 106 0.27 -1.32 14.45
C VAL A 106 1.16 -0.79 13.34
N PHE A 107 0.60 0.01 12.43
CA PHE A 107 1.36 0.79 11.46
C PHE A 107 0.62 2.06 11.11
N ALA A 108 1.35 3.09 10.71
CA ALA A 108 0.81 4.30 10.14
C ALA A 108 0.86 4.25 8.61
N PHE A 109 -0.15 4.80 7.95
CA PHE A 109 -0.17 4.93 6.50
C PHE A 109 -0.64 6.32 6.05
N ASN A 110 -0.18 6.77 4.88
CA ASN A 110 -0.72 7.92 4.18
C ASN A 110 -0.84 7.58 2.69
N PHE A 111 -2.06 7.50 2.20
CA PHE A 111 -2.38 7.19 0.80
C PHE A 111 -2.58 8.49 0.01
N MET A 112 -2.01 8.58 -1.18
CA MET A 112 -2.06 9.77 -2.02
C MET A 112 -2.26 9.41 -3.49
N THR A 113 -2.97 10.27 -4.22
CA THR A 113 -3.32 10.05 -5.62
C THR A 113 -3.02 11.28 -6.48
N TRP A 114 -2.43 11.04 -7.65
CA TRP A 114 -2.15 12.09 -8.65
C TRP A 114 -3.06 12.01 -9.87
N GLY A 115 -3.70 10.86 -10.10
CA GLY A 115 -4.69 10.67 -11.16
C GLY A 115 -6.06 11.30 -10.85
N ASP A 116 -6.88 11.38 -11.90
CA ASP A 116 -8.29 11.80 -11.84
C ASP A 116 -9.22 10.63 -12.18
N MET A 117 -10.50 10.71 -11.81
CA MET A 117 -11.55 9.72 -12.11
C MET A 117 -11.63 9.38 -13.63
N PRO A 118 -12.05 8.16 -14.04
CA PRO A 118 -12.77 7.13 -13.26
C PRO A 118 -11.87 6.05 -12.62
N TRP A 119 -10.57 6.29 -12.50
CA TRP A 119 -9.65 5.37 -11.83
C TRP A 119 -9.98 5.33 -10.35
N ASN A 120 -9.98 4.15 -9.75
CA ASN A 120 -10.17 4.00 -8.33
C ASN A 120 -8.92 3.39 -7.71
N ASP A 121 -7.83 4.16 -7.76
CA ASP A 121 -6.57 3.80 -7.12
C ASP A 121 -6.81 3.43 -5.66
N PHE A 122 -6.10 2.41 -5.18
CA PHE A 122 -6.34 1.91 -3.83
C PHE A 122 -5.07 1.41 -3.17
N ALA A 123 -5.13 1.33 -1.85
CA ALA A 123 -4.13 0.71 -1.00
C ALA A 123 -4.75 -0.44 -0.21
N THR A 124 -4.03 -1.56 -0.10
CA THR A 124 -4.46 -2.72 0.68
C THR A 124 -3.39 -3.20 1.65
N PHE A 125 -3.84 -3.86 2.70
CA PHE A 125 -3.02 -4.63 3.62
C PHE A 125 -3.50 -6.07 3.70
N GLU A 126 -2.57 -7.02 3.60
CA GLU A 126 -2.81 -8.46 3.70
C GLU A 126 -1.90 -9.08 4.75
N ALA A 127 -2.44 -10.01 5.54
CA ALA A 127 -1.66 -10.88 6.40
C ALA A 127 -1.95 -12.33 6.01
N LEU A 128 -1.11 -12.84 5.10
CA LEU A 128 -1.26 -14.14 4.45
C LEU A 128 -0.58 -15.22 5.31
N PRO A 129 -1.33 -16.15 5.90
CA PRO A 129 -0.74 -17.21 6.71
C PRO A 129 0.07 -18.18 5.83
N THR A 130 1.13 -18.77 6.39
CA THR A 130 1.92 -19.80 5.69
C THR A 130 1.08 -21.04 5.37
N ASN A 131 0.13 -21.39 6.24
CA ASN A 131 -0.74 -22.54 6.06
C ASN A 131 -2.15 -22.09 5.63
N PRO A 132 -2.69 -22.62 4.52
CA PRO A 132 -4.07 -22.37 4.11
C PRO A 132 -5.04 -22.84 5.20
N GLY A 133 -5.80 -21.90 5.78
CA GLY A 133 -6.76 -22.18 6.86
C GLY A 133 -6.33 -21.72 8.25
N SER A 134 -5.11 -21.21 8.41
CA SER A 134 -4.71 -20.53 9.66
C SER A 134 -5.26 -19.11 9.74
N TYR A 135 -5.29 -18.56 10.96
CA TYR A 135 -5.67 -17.16 11.21
C TYR A 135 -4.79 -16.21 10.38
N GLY A 136 -5.44 -15.24 9.74
CA GLY A 136 -4.80 -14.21 8.93
C GLY A 136 -5.78 -13.07 8.69
N LEU A 137 -5.32 -12.07 7.94
CA LEU A 137 -6.17 -10.99 7.47
C LEU A 137 -6.25 -11.12 5.95
N GLN A 138 -7.42 -11.55 5.46
CA GLN A 138 -7.73 -11.41 4.04
C GLN A 138 -7.69 -9.92 3.65
N ARG A 139 -7.35 -9.65 2.39
CA ARG A 139 -7.17 -8.31 1.82
C ARG A 139 -8.11 -7.26 2.39
N ASN A 140 -7.53 -6.37 3.18
CA ASN A 140 -8.20 -5.22 3.77
C ASN A 140 -7.85 -3.97 2.97
N VAL A 141 -8.85 -3.26 2.46
CA VAL A 141 -8.66 -1.97 1.79
C VAL A 141 -8.38 -0.91 2.86
N LEU A 142 -7.22 -0.28 2.78
CA LEU A 142 -6.79 0.77 3.70
C LEU A 142 -7.43 2.11 3.35
N CYS A 143 -7.45 2.43 2.05
CA CYS A 143 -8.01 3.63 1.47
C CYS A 143 -8.15 3.41 -0.03
N ASP A 144 -9.10 4.09 -0.65
CA ASP A 144 -9.25 4.18 -2.10
C ASP A 144 -9.50 5.63 -2.55
N LEU A 145 -9.46 5.88 -3.86
CA LEU A 145 -9.66 7.22 -4.41
C LEU A 145 -11.07 7.74 -4.10
N ALA A 146 -12.09 6.89 -4.14
CA ALA A 146 -13.45 7.28 -3.85
C ALA A 146 -13.60 7.82 -2.40
N ASP A 147 -12.96 7.17 -1.43
CA ASP A 147 -12.87 7.65 -0.03
C ASP A 147 -12.26 9.06 0.06
N LEU A 148 -11.19 9.31 -0.69
CA LEU A 148 -10.54 10.63 -0.72
C LEU A 148 -11.42 11.67 -1.41
N ALA A 149 -12.05 11.31 -2.54
CA ALA A 149 -12.90 12.18 -3.33
C ALA A 149 -14.13 12.67 -2.54
N MET A 150 -14.76 11.80 -1.73
CA MET A 150 -15.85 12.20 -0.83
C MET A 150 -15.45 13.30 0.15
N SER A 151 -14.16 13.34 0.53
CA SER A 151 -13.61 14.37 1.42
C SER A 151 -13.03 15.60 0.69
N GLY A 152 -13.03 15.59 -0.65
CA GLY A 152 -12.43 16.63 -1.48
C GLY A 152 -10.91 16.72 -1.36
N ARG A 153 -10.23 15.60 -1.03
CA ARG A 153 -8.79 15.54 -0.80
C ARG A 153 -8.11 14.62 -1.81
N ARG A 154 -6.81 14.77 -1.99
CA ARG A 154 -5.95 13.83 -2.74
C ARG A 154 -4.96 13.06 -1.86
N ALA A 155 -5.04 13.27 -0.55
CA ALA A 155 -4.23 12.60 0.45
C ALA A 155 -5.09 12.21 1.66
N SER A 156 -4.80 11.06 2.25
CA SER A 156 -5.55 10.55 3.42
C SER A 156 -5.16 11.20 4.74
N ASP A 157 -4.06 11.96 4.75
CA ASP A 157 -3.22 12.24 5.93
C ASP A 157 -2.69 10.95 6.59
N TRP A 158 -1.82 11.09 7.60
CA TRP A 158 -1.37 9.94 8.38
C TRP A 158 -2.53 9.32 9.17
N ARG A 159 -2.81 8.05 8.92
CA ARG A 159 -3.81 7.23 9.60
C ARG A 159 -3.16 6.03 10.26
N LEU A 160 -3.67 5.60 11.40
CA LEU A 160 -3.17 4.44 12.14
C LEU A 160 -4.06 3.23 11.91
N VAL A 161 -3.45 2.09 11.63
CA VAL A 161 -4.12 0.79 11.54
C VAL A 161 -3.66 -0.07 12.71
N THR A 162 -4.60 -0.78 13.33
CA THR A 162 -4.30 -1.78 14.35
C THR A 162 -4.95 -3.11 13.96
N TRP A 163 -4.14 -4.15 13.82
CA TRP A 163 -4.61 -5.51 13.62
C TRP A 163 -4.36 -6.34 14.89
N HIS A 164 -5.44 -6.83 15.48
CA HIS A 164 -5.39 -7.66 16.70
C HIS A 164 -5.33 -9.14 16.33
N LEU A 165 -4.41 -9.88 16.96
CA LEU A 165 -4.24 -11.30 16.70
C LEU A 165 -5.07 -12.14 17.66
N ALA A 166 -6.09 -12.82 17.12
CA ALA A 166 -6.89 -13.79 17.88
C ALA A 166 -6.12 -15.09 18.17
N GLU A 167 -5.12 -15.40 17.34
CA GLU A 167 -4.27 -16.61 17.41
C GLU A 167 -2.82 -16.28 17.04
N ASP A 168 -1.90 -17.23 17.26
CA ASP A 168 -0.53 -17.11 16.77
C ASP A 168 -0.54 -17.02 15.24
N PHE A 169 0.15 -16.01 14.68
CA PHE A 169 0.29 -15.82 13.24
C PHE A 169 1.70 -16.19 12.80
N THR A 170 1.79 -16.97 11.73
CA THR A 170 3.03 -17.16 10.97
C THR A 170 2.71 -17.01 9.49
N GLY A 171 3.41 -16.11 8.80
CA GLY A 171 3.09 -15.81 7.42
C GLY A 171 3.83 -14.64 6.84
N THR A 172 3.18 -14.00 5.86
CA THR A 172 3.68 -12.84 5.13
C THR A 172 2.73 -11.68 5.32
N LEU A 173 3.30 -10.50 5.62
CA LEU A 173 2.57 -9.24 5.62
C LEU A 173 2.84 -8.52 4.30
N THR A 174 1.80 -8.02 3.65
CA THR A 174 1.93 -7.31 2.38
C THR A 174 1.14 -6.01 2.43
N TRP A 175 1.81 -4.91 2.10
CA TRP A 175 1.17 -3.64 1.80
C TRP A 175 1.30 -3.39 0.31
N THR A 176 0.17 -3.20 -0.36
CA THR A 176 0.11 -3.00 -1.81
C THR A 176 -0.58 -1.68 -2.09
N VAL A 177 -0.08 -0.95 -3.07
CA VAL A 177 -0.78 0.17 -3.69
C VAL A 177 -0.88 -0.13 -5.18
N ALA A 178 -2.02 0.19 -5.77
CA ALA A 178 -2.27 -0.09 -7.17
C ALA A 178 -3.05 1.03 -7.81
N ASN A 179 -2.76 1.27 -9.09
CA ASN A 179 -3.73 1.92 -9.94
C ASN A 179 -4.93 0.99 -10.13
N GLY A 180 -6.13 1.56 -10.00
CA GLY A 180 -7.37 0.81 -10.04
C GLY A 180 -8.33 1.30 -11.11
N GLN A 181 -9.10 0.39 -11.70
CA GLN A 181 -10.23 0.73 -12.56
C GLN A 181 -11.52 0.13 -12.00
N GLU A 182 -12.54 0.97 -11.83
CA GLU A 182 -13.88 0.48 -11.49
C GLU A 182 -14.45 -0.38 -12.62
N VAL A 183 -15.01 -1.53 -12.26
CA VAL A 183 -15.59 -2.49 -13.19
C VAL A 183 -17.11 -2.48 -13.05
N THR A 184 -17.77 -1.93 -14.05
CA THR A 184 -19.23 -2.02 -14.22
C THR A 184 -19.65 -3.14 -15.17
N ASP A 185 -18.71 -3.64 -15.99
CA ASP A 185 -18.90 -4.78 -16.90
C ASP A 185 -17.84 -5.85 -16.65
N TRP A 186 -18.26 -6.98 -16.08
CA TRP A 186 -17.39 -8.10 -15.75
C TRP A 186 -16.77 -8.82 -16.96
N THR A 187 -17.18 -8.50 -18.18
CA THR A 187 -16.54 -9.01 -19.40
C THR A 187 -15.26 -8.25 -19.76
N LEU A 188 -15.03 -7.08 -19.15
CA LEU A 188 -13.86 -6.22 -19.35
C LEU A 188 -12.99 -6.24 -18.08
N LEU A 189 -12.31 -7.38 -17.85
CA LEU A 189 -11.38 -7.55 -16.72
C LEU A 189 -9.96 -7.04 -17.01
N ASP A 190 -9.71 -6.61 -18.24
CA ASP A 190 -8.45 -5.99 -18.62
C ASP A 190 -8.51 -4.49 -18.34
N PRO A 191 -7.56 -3.93 -17.58
CA PRO A 191 -7.49 -2.50 -17.34
C PRO A 191 -7.24 -1.73 -18.65
N ALA A 192 -7.89 -0.58 -18.78
CA ALA A 192 -7.64 0.37 -19.85
C ALA A 192 -6.22 0.95 -19.74
N ALA A 193 -5.66 1.42 -20.86
CA ALA A 193 -4.28 1.92 -20.94
C ALA A 193 -4.02 3.11 -19.99
N GLU A 194 -5.05 3.90 -19.73
CA GLU A 194 -5.03 5.05 -18.84
C GLU A 194 -4.89 4.65 -17.36
N ALA A 195 -5.34 3.45 -16.98
CA ALA A 195 -5.16 2.91 -15.63
C ALA A 195 -3.67 2.69 -15.28
N PHE A 196 -2.76 2.76 -16.26
CA PHE A 196 -1.32 2.66 -16.03
C PHE A 196 -0.64 4.04 -15.81
N SER A 197 -1.43 5.13 -15.82
CA SER A 197 -0.93 6.51 -15.73
C SER A 197 -1.04 7.04 -14.30
N ASN A 198 -0.16 7.96 -13.91
CA ASN A 198 -0.14 8.60 -12.58
C ASN A 198 -0.16 7.58 -11.42
N PRO A 199 0.99 7.01 -11.04
CA PRO A 199 1.06 6.11 -9.89
C PRO A 199 0.48 6.77 -8.62
N PRO A 200 -0.43 6.10 -7.89
CA PRO A 200 -0.72 6.47 -6.52
C PRO A 200 0.49 6.15 -5.65
N ALA A 201 0.52 6.69 -4.43
CA ALA A 201 1.56 6.39 -3.47
C ALA A 201 0.95 5.93 -2.15
N LEU A 202 1.54 4.89 -1.55
CA LEU A 202 1.27 4.51 -0.17
C LEU A 202 2.51 4.73 0.66
N LEU A 203 2.44 5.66 1.60
CA LEU A 203 3.47 5.83 2.61
C LEU A 203 3.16 4.91 3.79
N ILE A 204 4.16 4.18 4.26
CA ILE A 204 4.09 3.34 5.45
C ILE A 204 5.16 3.77 6.45
N ASP A 205 4.76 3.91 7.70
CA ASP A 205 5.65 4.29 8.81
C ASP A 205 5.25 3.57 10.11
N ASP A 206 6.15 3.59 11.09
CA ASP A 206 5.91 3.16 12.48
C ASP A 206 5.32 1.75 12.65
N ILE A 207 5.90 0.76 11.95
CA ILE A 207 5.48 -0.65 12.05
C ILE A 207 5.92 -1.23 13.40
N ARG A 208 4.95 -1.55 14.26
CA ARG A 208 5.14 -1.98 15.65
C ARG A 208 4.35 -3.21 16.00
N VAL A 209 4.91 -4.05 16.88
CA VAL A 209 4.22 -5.17 17.51
C VAL A 209 4.16 -4.96 19.02
N PHE A 210 2.97 -5.00 19.60
CA PHE A 210 2.73 -4.86 21.05
C PHE A 210 2.15 -6.12 21.64
#